data_AF-A0A151L247-F1
#
_entry.id   AF-A0A151L247-F1
#
_cell.length_a   1.000
_cell.length_b   1.000
_cell.length_c   1.000
_cell.angle_alpha   90.00
_cell.angle_beta   90.00
_cell.angle_gamma   90.00
#
_symmetry.space_group_name_H-M   'P 1'
#
loop_
_entity.id
_entity.type
_entity.pdbx_description
1 polymer ?
#
loop_
_entity_poly.entity_id
_entity_poly.type
_entity_poly.pdbx_seq_one_letter_code
_entity_poly.pdbx_strand_id
1 'polypeptide(L)'
;AVKNICDLNYYDSFIRKSKLGNPCKINTIKGKGWICDGTSGGGGEKVKTEWTNKACMPGRTQVLCLGFMGNKEHSNYYHDASSVIDSSQKLLTELIYAANVEGQNLKNHFASCHQGSGGNNLCNALKYSFSDLGDIVRGRSIWENGYTQNMENNLRAIFHNIYNN
;
A
#
# COMPACT_ATOMS: atom_id res chain seq x y z
N ALA A 1 -16.38 -22.13 5.42
CA ALA A 1 -17.02 -21.23 4.43
C ALA A 1 -15.96 -20.25 3.94
N VAL A 2 -15.91 -19.95 2.64
CA VAL A 2 -14.99 -18.96 2.08
C VAL A 2 -15.49 -17.57 2.47
N LYS A 3 -14.64 -16.74 3.07
CA LYS A 3 -14.99 -15.38 3.47
C LYS A 3 -15.17 -14.50 2.23
N ASN A 4 -16.16 -13.60 2.24
CA ASN A 4 -16.33 -12.64 1.15
C ASN A 4 -15.14 -11.67 1.13
N ILE A 5 -14.71 -11.28 -0.07
CA ILE A 5 -13.60 -10.35 -0.27
C ILE A 5 -13.83 -8.99 0.43
N CYS A 6 -15.07 -8.55 0.52
CA CYS A 6 -15.45 -7.29 1.20
C CYS A 6 -15.45 -7.42 2.73
N ASP A 7 -15.56 -8.64 3.27
CA ASP A 7 -15.58 -8.90 4.71
C ASP A 7 -14.17 -9.06 5.30
N LEU A 8 -13.15 -9.15 4.43
CA LEU A 8 -11.76 -9.17 4.84
C LEU A 8 -11.41 -7.90 5.60
N ASN A 9 -10.75 -8.09 6.74
CA ASN A 9 -10.36 -7.03 7.66
C ASN A 9 -9.00 -7.35 8.27
N TYR A 10 -8.51 -6.48 9.15
CA TYR A 10 -7.16 -6.59 9.68
C TYR A 10 -6.91 -7.85 10.53
N TYR A 11 -7.95 -8.55 11.01
CA TYR A 11 -7.81 -9.83 11.72
C TYR A 11 -7.45 -10.99 10.80
N ASP A 12 -7.68 -10.86 9.48
CA ASP A 12 -7.36 -11.91 8.51
C ASP A 12 -5.90 -11.84 8.02
N SER A 13 -5.14 -10.82 8.45
CA SER A 13 -3.73 -10.70 8.09
C SER A 13 -2.88 -11.73 8.84
N PHE A 14 -2.03 -12.43 8.10
CA PHE A 14 -1.02 -13.36 8.60
C PHE A 14 0.20 -12.63 9.18
N ILE A 15 0.44 -11.38 8.75
CA ILE A 15 1.57 -10.57 9.22
C ILE A 15 1.30 -10.02 10.64
N ARG A 16 0.04 -9.83 11.03
CA ARG A 16 -0.33 -9.18 12.30
C ARG A 16 -0.15 -10.09 13.53
N LYS A 17 0.61 -9.65 14.55
CA LYS A 17 0.83 -10.38 15.83
C LYS A 17 -0.11 -10.00 16.98
N SER A 18 -0.35 -8.70 17.22
CA SER A 18 -1.04 -8.20 18.43
C SER A 18 -2.39 -7.54 18.12
N LYS A 19 -3.08 -6.95 19.13
CA LYS A 19 -4.36 -6.22 18.97
C LYS A 19 -4.21 -4.89 18.20
N LEU A 20 -3.39 -4.87 17.16
CA LEU A 20 -3.27 -3.74 16.23
C LEU A 20 -4.54 -3.65 15.39
N GLY A 21 -4.97 -2.40 15.16
CA GLY A 21 -6.02 -2.09 14.20
C GLY A 21 -5.47 -1.94 12.79
N ASN A 22 -6.21 -1.21 11.96
CA ASN A 22 -5.80 -0.87 10.60
C ASN A 22 -4.46 -0.07 10.59
N PRO A 23 -3.39 -0.57 9.94
CA PRO A 23 -2.08 0.08 9.92
C PRO A 23 -2.06 1.38 9.08
N CYS A 24 -3.08 1.62 8.26
CA CYS A 24 -3.21 2.80 7.41
C CYS A 24 -4.14 3.87 7.98
N LYS A 25 -4.51 3.78 9.27
CA LYS A 25 -5.47 4.72 9.91
C LYS A 25 -5.02 6.19 9.87
N ILE A 26 -3.71 6.44 9.78
CA ILE A 26 -3.12 7.79 9.81
C ILE A 26 -2.76 8.34 8.42
N ASN A 27 -2.97 7.57 7.34
CA ASN A 27 -2.61 7.98 5.99
C ASN A 27 -3.63 8.99 5.47
N THR A 28 -3.25 10.26 5.37
CA THR A 28 -4.12 11.33 4.85
C THR A 28 -3.55 11.96 3.59
N ILE A 29 -4.41 12.04 2.55
CA ILE A 29 -4.11 12.72 1.29
C ILE A 29 -4.19 14.26 1.47
N LYS A 30 -4.96 14.73 2.46
CA LYS A 30 -5.20 16.16 2.66
C LYS A 30 -3.88 16.88 2.97
N GLY A 31 -3.55 17.88 2.16
CA GLY A 31 -2.31 18.67 2.30
C GLY A 31 -1.08 18.05 1.64
N LYS A 32 -1.21 16.89 0.96
CA LYS A 32 -0.13 16.31 0.17
C LYS A 32 -0.14 16.89 -1.25
N GLY A 33 0.86 17.71 -1.56
CA GLY A 33 1.13 18.19 -2.92
C GLY A 33 1.86 17.13 -3.77
N TRP A 34 2.12 17.45 -5.03
CA TRP A 34 3.00 16.64 -5.87
C TRP A 34 4.45 16.81 -5.40
N ILE A 35 5.18 15.70 -5.29
CA ILE A 35 6.62 15.72 -5.04
C ILE A 35 7.31 15.51 -6.39
N CYS A 36 7.83 16.60 -6.93
CA CYS A 36 8.73 16.64 -8.08
C CYS A 36 10.15 16.94 -7.57
N ASP A 37 11.15 16.85 -8.43
CA ASP A 37 12.56 17.11 -8.11
C ASP A 37 12.86 18.34 -7.24
N GLY A 38 13.93 18.22 -6.44
CA GLY A 38 14.52 19.27 -5.61
C GLY A 38 13.87 19.49 -4.24
N THR A 39 12.71 18.88 -4.00
CA THR A 39 12.01 18.94 -2.71
C THR A 39 11.95 17.55 -2.07
N SER A 40 12.71 17.37 -0.99
CA SER A 40 12.48 16.24 -0.10
C SER A 40 11.07 16.37 0.48
N GLY A 41 10.25 15.33 0.37
CA GLY A 41 9.15 15.17 1.32
C GLY A 41 9.71 15.15 2.75
N GLY A 42 8.88 15.48 3.75
CA GLY A 42 9.30 15.31 5.13
C GLY A 42 9.77 13.86 5.38
N GLY A 43 10.95 13.68 5.98
CA GLY A 43 11.50 12.35 6.28
C GLY A 43 12.31 11.68 5.17
N GLY A 44 12.70 12.40 4.11
CA GLY A 44 13.59 11.88 3.05
C GLY A 44 12.87 11.13 1.92
N GLU A 45 11.53 11.20 1.89
CA GLU A 45 10.72 10.62 0.82
C GLU A 45 10.94 11.35 -0.50
N LYS A 46 11.16 10.59 -1.58
CA LYS A 46 11.46 11.14 -2.91
C LYS A 46 11.12 10.14 -4.02
N VAL A 47 11.14 10.62 -5.25
CA VAL A 47 11.15 9.75 -6.43
C VAL A 47 12.57 9.14 -6.58
N LYS A 48 12.66 7.87 -6.99
CA LYS A 48 13.94 7.17 -7.21
C LYS A 48 14.84 7.94 -8.18
N THR A 49 16.16 7.90 -7.95
CA THR A 49 17.16 8.74 -8.66
C THR A 49 17.11 8.59 -10.20
N GLU A 50 16.78 7.41 -10.73
CA GLU A 50 16.69 7.20 -12.18
C GLU A 50 15.53 7.97 -12.85
N TRP A 51 14.56 8.42 -12.05
CA TRP A 51 13.39 9.21 -12.44
C TRP A 51 13.51 10.70 -12.11
N THR A 52 14.66 11.13 -11.56
CA THR A 52 15.01 12.53 -11.37
C THR A 52 14.85 13.30 -12.70
N ASN A 53 14.13 14.41 -12.63
CA ASN A 53 13.72 15.32 -13.71
C ASN A 53 12.79 14.70 -14.76
N LYS A 54 12.19 13.54 -14.47
CA LYS A 54 11.34 12.79 -15.42
C LYS A 54 9.94 12.50 -14.89
N ALA A 55 9.74 12.55 -13.58
CA ALA A 55 8.46 12.20 -12.96
C ALA A 55 8.17 13.03 -11.70
N CYS A 56 6.90 13.02 -11.30
CA CYS A 56 6.43 13.57 -10.05
C CYS A 56 5.52 12.55 -9.36
N MET A 57 5.60 12.48 -8.03
CA MET A 57 4.75 11.60 -7.23
C MET A 57 3.51 12.34 -6.73
N PRO A 58 2.28 11.92 -7.09
CA PRO A 58 1.08 12.56 -6.57
C PRO A 58 0.86 12.25 -5.08
N GLY A 59 0.24 13.19 -4.36
CA GLY A 59 -0.03 13.05 -2.92
C GLY A 59 -0.79 11.78 -2.54
N ARG A 60 -1.65 11.26 -3.44
CA ARG A 60 -2.34 9.97 -3.27
C ARG A 60 -1.35 8.80 -3.13
N THR A 61 -0.41 8.66 -4.06
CA THR A 61 0.56 7.55 -4.05
C THR A 61 1.53 7.65 -2.88
N GLN A 62 1.90 8.88 -2.48
CA GLN A 62 2.77 9.10 -1.32
C GLN A 62 2.21 8.47 -0.04
N VAL A 63 0.89 8.39 0.10
CA VAL A 63 0.19 7.85 1.27
C VAL A 63 -0.59 6.56 0.97
N LEU A 64 -0.31 5.92 -0.17
CA LEU A 64 -0.96 4.67 -0.60
C LEU A 64 -0.91 3.64 0.52
N CYS A 65 -2.08 3.08 0.88
CA CYS A 65 -2.12 2.05 1.90
C CYS A 65 -1.61 0.71 1.35
N LEU A 66 -0.57 0.16 2.00
CA LEU A 66 0.04 -1.14 1.65
C LEU A 66 -0.32 -2.22 2.69
N GLY A 67 -1.34 -1.97 3.52
CA GLY A 67 -1.76 -2.87 4.58
C GLY A 67 -0.62 -3.19 5.56
N PHE A 68 -0.55 -4.45 6.00
CA PHE A 68 0.55 -4.90 6.86
C PHE A 68 1.84 -5.15 6.09
N MET A 69 1.77 -5.37 4.77
CA MET A 69 2.92 -5.73 3.92
C MET A 69 4.01 -4.65 3.85
N GLY A 70 3.66 -3.37 4.03
CA GLY A 70 4.64 -2.28 4.09
C GLY A 70 5.38 -2.15 5.43
N ASN A 71 5.08 -2.99 6.43
CA ASN A 71 5.78 -2.94 7.71
C ASN A 71 7.01 -3.85 7.73
N LYS A 72 8.03 -3.43 8.51
CA LYS A 72 9.15 -4.31 8.86
C LYS A 72 8.71 -5.29 9.95
N GLU A 73 9.39 -6.45 9.99
CA GLU A 73 9.29 -7.36 11.12
C GLU A 73 9.53 -6.61 12.43
N HIS A 74 8.71 -6.91 13.42
CA HIS A 74 8.85 -6.37 14.75
C HIS A 74 8.32 -7.38 15.75
N SER A 75 9.17 -7.77 16.70
CA SER A 75 8.91 -8.80 17.72
C SER A 75 7.47 -8.83 18.24
N ASN A 76 6.92 -7.68 18.65
CA ASN A 76 5.58 -7.55 19.26
C ASN A 76 4.40 -7.20 18.31
N TYR A 77 4.67 -6.80 17.07
CA TYR A 77 3.67 -6.16 16.21
C TYR A 77 3.43 -6.92 14.91
N TYR A 78 4.51 -7.29 14.23
CA TYR A 78 4.46 -7.87 12.90
C TYR A 78 5.35 -9.11 12.83
N HIS A 79 4.82 -10.20 12.28
CA HIS A 79 5.62 -11.31 11.82
C HIS A 79 6.51 -10.85 10.67
N ASP A 80 7.63 -11.55 10.47
CA ASP A 80 8.33 -11.48 9.19
C ASP A 80 7.37 -12.00 8.12
N ALA A 81 7.00 -11.13 7.17
CA ALA A 81 6.05 -11.46 6.11
C ALA A 81 6.49 -12.70 5.32
N SER A 82 7.79 -12.84 5.06
CA SER A 82 8.34 -13.98 4.32
C SER A 82 8.29 -15.30 5.09
N SER A 83 8.22 -15.24 6.43
CA SER A 83 8.11 -16.41 7.30
C SER A 83 6.68 -16.98 7.40
N VAL A 84 5.66 -16.14 7.19
CA VAL A 84 4.24 -16.51 7.37
C VAL A 84 3.47 -16.63 6.07
N ILE A 85 3.93 -15.99 5.00
CA ILE A 85 3.36 -16.04 3.65
C ILE A 85 4.20 -16.98 2.78
N ASP A 86 3.74 -18.22 2.68
CA ASP A 86 4.40 -19.35 2.01
C ASP A 86 3.66 -19.83 0.75
N SER A 87 2.56 -19.16 0.39
CA SER A 87 1.64 -19.60 -0.65
C SER A 87 0.97 -18.42 -1.35
N SER A 88 0.59 -18.62 -2.61
CA SER A 88 -0.11 -17.60 -3.40
C SER A 88 -1.43 -17.18 -2.78
N GLN A 89 -2.13 -18.08 -2.08
CA GLN A 89 -3.38 -17.76 -1.38
C GLN A 89 -3.15 -16.78 -0.22
N LYS A 90 -2.13 -17.00 0.61
CA LYS A 90 -1.80 -16.09 1.72
C LYS A 90 -1.35 -14.72 1.19
N LEU A 91 -0.52 -14.71 0.14
CA LEU A 91 -0.10 -13.47 -0.53
C LEU A 91 -1.31 -12.71 -1.08
N LEU A 92 -2.23 -13.40 -1.74
CA LEU A 92 -3.45 -12.80 -2.28
C LEU A 92 -4.31 -12.18 -1.16
N THR A 93 -4.45 -12.84 -0.01
CA THR A 93 -5.19 -12.30 1.14
C THR A 93 -4.62 -10.96 1.63
N GLU A 94 -3.30 -10.85 1.76
CA GLU A 94 -2.64 -9.61 2.19
C GLU A 94 -2.79 -8.48 1.16
N LEU A 95 -2.67 -8.81 -0.13
CA LEU A 95 -2.86 -7.84 -1.23
C LEU A 95 -4.30 -7.33 -1.30
N ILE A 96 -5.27 -8.23 -1.15
CA ILE A 96 -6.69 -7.86 -1.10
C ILE A 96 -6.96 -6.98 0.12
N TYR A 97 -6.41 -7.31 1.29
CA TYR A 97 -6.57 -6.49 2.48
C TYR A 97 -6.02 -5.07 2.27
N ALA A 98 -4.81 -4.93 1.69
CA ALA A 98 -4.25 -3.63 1.35
C ALA A 98 -5.17 -2.84 0.39
N ALA A 99 -5.65 -3.48 -0.68
CA ALA A 99 -6.56 -2.86 -1.65
C ALA A 99 -7.91 -2.45 -1.04
N ASN A 100 -8.48 -3.27 -0.15
CA ASN A 100 -9.74 -2.97 0.54
C ASN A 100 -9.59 -1.71 1.41
N VAL A 101 -8.54 -1.66 2.23
CA VAL A 101 -8.28 -0.49 3.08
C VAL A 101 -8.01 0.77 2.27
N GLU A 102 -7.22 0.68 1.20
CA GLU A 102 -6.99 1.82 0.30
C GLU A 102 -8.31 2.33 -0.31
N GLY A 103 -9.17 1.42 -0.77
CA GLY A 103 -10.49 1.77 -1.30
C GLY A 103 -11.38 2.48 -0.27
N GLN A 104 -11.37 2.03 0.98
CA GLN A 104 -12.09 2.69 2.08
C GLN A 104 -11.53 4.08 2.37
N ASN A 105 -10.20 4.23 2.40
CA ASN A 105 -9.55 5.52 2.63
C ASN A 105 -9.89 6.52 1.53
N LEU A 106 -9.86 6.11 0.26
CA LEU A 106 -10.25 6.95 -0.87
C LEU A 106 -11.74 7.31 -0.80
N LYS A 107 -12.62 6.34 -0.53
CA LYS A 107 -14.05 6.60 -0.37
C LYS A 107 -14.31 7.68 0.69
N ASN A 108 -13.64 7.57 1.85
CA ASN A 108 -13.77 8.54 2.94
C ASN A 108 -13.20 9.91 2.55
N HIS A 109 -12.06 9.95 1.86
CA HIS A 109 -11.46 11.21 1.40
C HIS A 109 -12.37 11.96 0.42
N PHE A 110 -13.01 11.26 -0.51
CA PHE A 110 -13.90 11.84 -1.52
C PHE A 110 -15.36 11.94 -1.07
N ALA A 111 -15.70 11.57 0.18
CA ALA A 111 -17.09 11.52 0.68
C ALA A 111 -17.79 12.89 0.62
N SER A 112 -17.08 13.98 0.91
CA SER A 112 -17.62 15.35 0.85
C SER A 112 -17.75 15.89 -0.58
N CYS A 113 -17.11 15.25 -1.57
CA CYS A 113 -17.17 15.64 -2.97
C CYS A 113 -18.35 15.01 -3.71
N HIS A 114 -19.24 14.26 -3.04
CA HIS A 114 -20.36 13.55 -3.65
C HIS A 114 -21.47 14.45 -4.25
N GLN A 115 -21.33 15.77 -4.20
CA GLN A 115 -22.14 16.69 -5.01
C GLN A 115 -21.39 17.00 -6.32
N GLY A 116 -21.90 16.49 -7.46
CA GLY A 116 -21.36 16.77 -8.79
C GLY A 116 -20.22 15.84 -9.25
N SER A 117 -19.12 16.41 -9.76
CA SER A 117 -18.01 15.69 -10.43
C SER A 117 -17.18 14.75 -9.52
N GLY A 118 -17.47 14.66 -8.22
CA GLY A 118 -16.69 13.85 -7.28
C GLY A 118 -16.81 12.34 -7.44
N GLY A 119 -17.87 11.82 -8.07
CA GLY A 119 -17.96 10.39 -8.41
C GLY A 119 -16.87 9.94 -9.38
N ASN A 120 -16.61 10.75 -10.42
CA ASN A 120 -15.55 10.49 -11.40
C ASN A 120 -14.15 10.56 -10.75
N ASN A 121 -13.96 11.46 -9.79
CA ASN A 121 -12.70 11.62 -9.07
C ASN A 121 -12.37 10.39 -8.21
N LEU A 122 -13.35 9.81 -7.52
CA LEU A 122 -13.17 8.58 -6.75
C LEU A 122 -12.80 7.40 -7.66
N CYS A 123 -13.53 7.19 -8.76
CA CYS A 123 -13.23 6.10 -9.69
C CYS A 123 -11.82 6.23 -10.29
N ASN A 124 -11.40 7.44 -10.64
CA ASN A 124 -10.05 7.69 -11.13
C ASN A 124 -9.00 7.42 -10.04
N ALA A 125 -9.22 7.89 -8.81
CA ALA A 125 -8.32 7.62 -7.70
C ALA A 125 -8.17 6.12 -7.41
N LEU A 126 -9.28 5.35 -7.45
CA LEU A 126 -9.27 3.90 -7.31
C LEU A 126 -8.46 3.22 -8.42
N LYS A 127 -8.66 3.61 -9.68
CA LYS A 127 -7.89 3.10 -10.82
C LYS A 127 -6.40 3.35 -10.66
N TYR A 128 -6.02 4.56 -10.27
CA TYR A 128 -4.62 4.91 -10.07
C TYR A 128 -4.00 4.19 -8.87
N SER A 129 -4.71 4.05 -7.74
CA SER A 129 -4.21 3.25 -6.60
C SER A 129 -4.08 1.77 -6.94
N PHE A 130 -4.97 1.21 -7.76
CA PHE A 130 -4.82 -0.15 -8.29
C PHE A 130 -3.56 -0.29 -9.15
N SER A 131 -3.30 0.67 -10.05
CA SER A 131 -2.09 0.69 -10.86
C SER A 131 -0.81 0.80 -10.02
N ASP A 132 -0.77 1.69 -9.04
CA ASP A 132 0.39 1.85 -8.17
C ASP A 132 0.68 0.60 -7.33
N LEU A 133 -0.37 0.01 -6.74
CA LEU A 133 -0.22 -1.25 -5.99
C LEU A 133 0.31 -2.35 -6.92
N GLY A 134 -0.20 -2.42 -8.14
CA GLY A 134 0.30 -3.33 -9.18
C GLY A 134 1.76 -3.07 -9.56
N ASP A 135 2.20 -1.81 -9.64
CA ASP A 135 3.60 -1.47 -9.89
C ASP A 135 4.50 -1.87 -8.72
N ILE A 136 4.07 -1.68 -7.47
CA ILE A 136 4.80 -2.15 -6.29
C ILE A 136 4.92 -3.68 -6.29
N VAL A 137 3.82 -4.41 -6.55
CA VAL A 137 3.84 -5.88 -6.63
C VAL A 137 4.80 -6.38 -7.72
N ARG A 138 4.91 -5.65 -8.84
CA ARG A 138 5.80 -5.97 -9.95
C ARG A 138 7.24 -5.47 -9.77
N GLY A 139 7.56 -4.77 -8.67
CA GLY A 139 8.87 -4.16 -8.44
C GLY A 139 9.19 -2.99 -9.38
N ARG A 140 8.17 -2.27 -9.84
CA ARG A 140 8.25 -1.14 -10.79
C ARG A 140 7.93 0.22 -10.17
N SER A 141 7.65 0.27 -8.87
CA SER A 141 7.36 1.55 -8.21
C SER A 141 8.54 2.50 -8.34
N ILE A 142 8.25 3.77 -8.63
CA ILE A 142 9.24 4.83 -8.72
C ILE A 142 9.36 5.61 -7.39
N TRP A 143 8.59 5.21 -6.37
CA TRP A 143 8.53 5.89 -5.08
C TRP A 143 9.56 5.33 -4.10
N GLU A 144 10.34 6.22 -3.49
CA GLU A 144 11.37 5.89 -2.52
C GLU A 144 10.94 6.38 -1.14
N ASN A 145 10.26 5.51 -0.39
CA ASN A 145 10.03 5.67 1.04
C ASN A 145 10.16 4.33 1.77
N GLY A 146 10.34 4.37 3.10
CA GLY A 146 10.55 3.17 3.89
C GLY A 146 9.40 2.16 3.78
N TYR A 147 8.15 2.64 3.74
CA TYR A 147 6.96 1.79 3.68
C TYR A 147 6.85 0.99 2.37
N THR A 148 7.13 1.63 1.23
CA THR A 148 7.15 1.00 -0.10
C THR A 148 8.34 0.04 -0.24
N GLN A 149 9.52 0.46 0.20
CA GLN A 149 10.72 -0.38 0.17
C GLN A 149 10.58 -1.64 1.03
N ASN A 150 9.92 -1.56 2.18
CA ASN A 150 9.62 -2.73 3.01
C ASN A 150 8.73 -3.72 2.25
N MET A 151 7.65 -3.23 1.62
CA MET A 151 6.78 -4.09 0.83
C MET A 151 7.52 -4.74 -0.34
N GLU A 152 8.34 -3.99 -1.10
CA GLU A 152 9.14 -4.55 -2.21
C GLU A 152 10.12 -5.63 -1.72
N ASN A 153 10.79 -5.42 -0.57
CA ASN A 153 11.69 -6.41 0.02
C ASN A 153 10.94 -7.67 0.51
N ASN A 154 9.80 -7.48 1.19
CA ASN A 154 8.94 -8.57 1.64
C ASN A 154 8.44 -9.39 0.45
N LEU A 155 7.93 -8.73 -0.60
CA LEU A 155 7.46 -9.37 -1.83
C LEU A 155 8.58 -10.17 -2.50
N ARG A 156 9.81 -9.62 -2.61
CA ARG A 156 10.94 -10.34 -3.19
C ARG A 156 11.21 -11.66 -2.45
N ALA A 157 11.23 -11.63 -1.11
CA ALA A 157 11.43 -12.82 -0.29
C ALA A 157 10.27 -13.82 -0.41
N ILE A 158 9.02 -13.34 -0.39
CA ILE A 158 7.82 -14.18 -0.54
C ILE A 158 7.79 -14.86 -1.91
N PHE A 159 8.01 -14.12 -3.01
CA PHE A 159 8.04 -14.71 -4.35
C PHE A 159 9.16 -15.74 -4.51
N HIS A 160 10.33 -15.48 -3.91
CA HIS A 160 11.41 -16.46 -3.87
C HIS A 160 11.00 -17.74 -3.14
N ASN A 161 10.35 -17.63 -1.98
CA ASN A 161 9.87 -18.80 -1.22
C ASN A 161 8.79 -19.56 -2.00
N ILE A 162 7.81 -18.87 -2.59
CA ILE A 162 6.75 -19.49 -3.40
C ILE A 162 7.33 -20.19 -4.64
N TYR A 163 8.37 -19.65 -5.26
CA TYR A 163 9.00 -20.25 -6.44
C TYR A 163 9.80 -21.52 -6.14
N ASN A 164 10.45 -21.58 -4.97
CA ASN A 164 11.32 -22.70 -4.57
C ASN A 164 10.60 -23.78 -3.75
N ASN A 165 9.35 -23.55 -3.35
CA ASN A 165 8.48 -24.53 -2.70
C ASN A 165 7.87 -25.49 -3.73
#